data_AF-A0A5U8SWH4-F1
#
_entry.id   AF-A0A5U8SWH4-F1
#
_cell.length_a   1.000
_cell.length_b   1.000
_cell.length_c   1.000
_cell.angle_alpha   90.00
_cell.angle_beta   90.00
_cell.angle_gamma   90.00
#
_symmetry.space_group_name_H-M   'P 1'
#
loop_
_entity.id
_entity.type
_entity.pdbx_description
1 polymer ?
#
loop_
_entity_poly.entity_id
_entity_poly.type
_entity_poly.pdbx_seq_one_letter_code
_entity_poly.pdbx_strand_id
1 'polypeptide(L)'
;TNSSLQTSVATGALMNTIGKTGVLNVIPAGAVSSAMSVLGMGDNDTLTLRSKAIGLARYLNADYVLYSVVTGTRDARQMEMQLMSVSSGEIIWSGKGAVLEQ
;
A
#
# COMPACT_ATOMS: atom_id res chain seq x y z
N THR A 1 13.98 -2.74 9.15
CA THR A 1 13.69 -1.93 10.35
C THR A 1 14.05 -2.74 11.58
N ASN A 2 14.92 -2.20 12.44
CA ASN A 2 15.56 -2.90 13.57
C ASN A 2 14.64 -2.94 14.81
N SER A 3 13.39 -2.54 14.64
CA SER A 3 12.32 -2.51 15.63
C SER A 3 11.01 -2.61 14.85
N SER A 4 10.16 -3.57 15.22
CA SER A 4 8.95 -3.96 14.49
C SER A 4 7.93 -2.82 14.52
N LEU A 5 7.89 -2.00 13.47
CA LEU A 5 6.70 -1.22 13.17
C LEU A 5 5.62 -2.20 12.71
N GLN A 6 4.47 -2.20 13.39
CA GLN A 6 3.33 -2.98 12.94
C GLN A 6 2.82 -2.39 11.62
N THR A 7 3.15 -3.05 10.52
CA THR A 7 2.77 -2.63 9.16
C THR A 7 1.25 -2.51 9.02
N SER A 8 0.49 -3.37 9.70
CA SER A 8 -0.97 -3.30 9.78
C SER A 8 -1.48 -1.98 10.34
N VAL A 9 -0.85 -1.44 11.39
CA VAL A 9 -1.23 -0.15 12.01
C VAL A 9 -0.93 1.01 11.06
N ALA A 10 0.25 1.00 10.44
CA ALA A 10 0.62 2.02 9.46
C ALA A 10 -0.31 2.00 8.24
N THR A 11 -0.61 0.81 7.70
CA THR A 11 -1.55 0.63 6.60
C THR A 11 -2.95 1.12 6.97
N GLY A 12 -3.45 0.79 8.17
CA GLY A 12 -4.75 1.26 8.64
C GLY A 12 -4.82 2.79 8.76
N ALA A 13 -3.78 3.43 9.29
CA ALA A 13 -3.69 4.88 9.38
C ALA A 13 -3.67 5.56 8.00
N LEU A 14 -2.94 4.99 7.04
CA LEU A 14 -2.92 5.45 5.64
C LEU A 14 -4.29 5.32 4.99
N MET A 15 -4.93 4.14 5.08
CA MET A 15 -6.26 3.90 4.51
C MET A 15 -7.30 4.88 5.07
N ASN A 16 -7.28 5.13 6.38
CA ASN A 16 -8.18 6.08 7.03
C ASN A 16 -7.92 7.52 6.56
N THR A 17 -6.64 7.91 6.46
CA THR A 17 -6.27 9.27 6.02
C THR A 17 -6.70 9.52 4.59
N ILE A 18 -6.41 8.58 3.68
CA ILE A 18 -6.78 8.67 2.27
C ILE A 18 -8.30 8.70 2.11
N GLY A 19 -9.01 7.80 2.79
CA GLY A 19 -10.48 7.75 2.75
C GLY A 19 -11.15 9.04 3.24
N LYS A 20 -10.53 9.74 4.19
CA LYS A 20 -11.02 11.06 4.68
C LYS A 20 -10.82 12.21 3.70
N THR A 21 -9.89 12.11 2.75
CA THR A 21 -9.68 13.19 1.77
C THR A 21 -10.83 13.33 0.79
N GLY A 22 -11.62 12.26 0.58
CA GLY A 22 -12.71 12.23 -0.41
C GLY A 22 -12.26 12.25 -1.88
N VAL A 23 -10.95 12.29 -2.15
CA VAL A 23 -10.39 12.31 -3.51
C VAL A 23 -10.23 10.90 -4.07
N LEU A 24 -9.94 9.93 -3.20
CA LEU A 24 -9.69 8.55 -3.58
C LEU A 24 -10.61 7.60 -2.79
N ASN A 25 -11.15 6.60 -3.48
CA ASN A 25 -11.88 5.50 -2.86
C ASN A 25 -10.90 4.38 -2.50
N VAL A 26 -10.85 4.03 -1.22
CA VAL A 26 -9.96 2.98 -0.72
C VAL A 26 -10.68 1.64 -0.75
N ILE A 27 -10.09 0.65 -1.41
CA ILE A 27 -10.62 -0.71 -1.43
C ILE A 27 -10.51 -1.32 -0.02
N PRO A 28 -11.59 -1.89 0.54
CA PRO A 28 -11.56 -2.53 1.85
C PRO A 28 -10.57 -3.71 1.91
N ALA A 29 -9.89 -3.86 3.04
CA ALA A 29 -8.90 -4.94 3.24
C ALA A 29 -9.49 -6.35 3.02
N GLY A 30 -10.76 -6.57 3.38
CA GLY A 30 -11.45 -7.84 3.13
C GLY A 30 -11.57 -8.18 1.64
N ALA A 31 -11.90 -7.20 0.81
CA ALA A 31 -11.98 -7.39 -0.65
C ALA A 31 -10.61 -7.72 -1.25
N VAL A 32 -9.54 -7.07 -0.76
CA VAL A 32 -8.16 -7.38 -1.15
C VAL A 32 -7.79 -8.82 -0.79
N SER A 33 -8.05 -9.26 0.44
CA SER A 33 -7.78 -10.63 0.89
C SER A 33 -8.54 -11.69 0.09
N SER A 34 -9.84 -11.47 -0.16
CA SER A 34 -10.63 -12.38 -0.99
C SER A 34 -10.09 -12.46 -2.43
N ALA A 35 -9.73 -11.33 -3.02
CA ALA A 35 -9.17 -11.30 -4.37
C ALA A 35 -7.80 -11.98 -4.47
N MET A 36 -6.92 -11.81 -3.47
CA MET A 36 -5.65 -12.54 -3.41
C MET A 36 -5.87 -14.06 -3.38
N SER A 37 -6.82 -14.53 -2.55
CA SER A 37 -7.17 -15.94 -2.48
C SER A 37 -7.68 -16.48 -3.83
N VAL A 38 -8.56 -15.74 -4.52
CA VAL A 38 -9.06 -16.12 -5.85
C VAL A 38 -7.94 -16.20 -6.89
N LEU A 39 -6.98 -15.29 -6.82
CA LEU A 39 -5.83 -15.24 -7.74
C LEU A 39 -4.70 -16.22 -7.38
N GLY A 40 -4.88 -17.05 -6.34
CA GLY A 40 -3.86 -17.98 -5.86
C GLY A 40 -2.61 -17.29 -5.30
N MET A 41 -2.74 -16.03 -4.86
CA MET A 41 -1.68 -15.28 -4.19
C MET A 41 -1.71 -15.66 -2.70
N GLY A 42 -0.61 -16.19 -2.19
CA GLY A 42 -0.49 -16.55 -0.77
C GLY A 42 -0.36 -15.32 0.14
N ASP A 43 -0.62 -15.48 1.44
CA ASP A 43 -0.54 -14.39 2.42
C ASP A 43 0.88 -13.79 2.59
N ASN A 44 1.90 -14.57 2.24
CA ASN A 44 3.31 -14.15 2.22
C ASN A 44 3.77 -13.64 0.85
N ASP A 45 2.87 -13.63 -0.13
CA ASP A 45 3.21 -13.27 -1.50
C ASP A 45 3.34 -11.75 -1.57
N THR A 46 4.59 -11.29 -1.60
CA THR A 46 4.85 -9.86 -1.53
C THR A 46 4.31 -9.18 -2.78
N LEU A 47 3.35 -8.26 -2.62
CA LEU A 47 2.88 -7.36 -3.68
C LEU A 47 3.98 -6.37 -4.15
N THR A 48 5.24 -6.59 -3.77
CA THR A 48 6.43 -5.87 -4.24
C THR A 48 6.62 -6.04 -5.74
N LEU A 49 6.17 -7.15 -6.32
CA LEU A 49 6.13 -7.35 -7.77
C LEU A 49 5.00 -6.51 -8.38
N ARG A 50 5.38 -5.49 -9.17
CA ARG A 50 4.44 -4.59 -9.86
C ARG A 50 3.39 -5.33 -10.69
N SER A 51 3.78 -6.42 -11.37
CA SER A 51 2.87 -7.23 -12.18
C SER A 51 1.75 -7.89 -11.36
N LYS A 52 2.05 -8.41 -10.17
CA LYS A 52 1.05 -9.01 -9.26
C LYS A 52 0.10 -7.95 -8.71
N ALA A 53 0.64 -6.81 -8.29
CA ALA A 53 -0.15 -5.70 -7.80
C ALA A 53 -1.09 -5.13 -8.87
N ILE A 54 -0.62 -4.99 -10.11
CA ILE A 54 -1.45 -4.59 -11.26
C ILE A 54 -2.55 -5.62 -11.53
N GLY A 55 -2.23 -6.92 -11.50
CA GLY A 55 -3.21 -7.98 -11.69
C GLY A 55 -4.33 -7.96 -10.64
N LEU A 56 -3.95 -7.83 -9.37
CA LEU A 56 -4.89 -7.70 -8.26
C LEU A 56 -5.75 -6.44 -8.36
N ALA A 57 -5.12 -5.30 -8.67
CA ALA A 57 -5.80 -4.03 -8.85
C ALA A 57 -6.82 -4.07 -10.00
N ARG A 58 -6.47 -4.69 -11.14
CA ARG A 58 -7.40 -4.91 -12.25
C ARG A 58 -8.57 -5.79 -11.86
N TYR A 59 -8.33 -6.87 -11.13
CA TYR A 59 -9.38 -7.74 -10.64
C TYR A 59 -10.38 -6.99 -9.73
N LEU A 60 -9.86 -6.04 -8.93
CA LEU A 60 -10.65 -5.20 -8.02
C LEU A 60 -11.20 -3.92 -8.65
N ASN A 61 -11.00 -3.69 -9.96
CA ASN A 61 -11.34 -2.45 -10.66
C ASN A 61 -10.73 -1.19 -10.02
N ALA A 62 -9.47 -1.27 -9.56
CA ALA A 62 -8.74 -0.14 -9.02
C ALA A 62 -8.00 0.61 -10.13
N ASP A 63 -8.02 1.94 -10.08
CA ASP A 63 -7.27 2.79 -11.01
C ASP A 63 -5.80 2.97 -10.61
N TYR A 64 -5.52 2.81 -9.30
CA TYR A 64 -4.21 3.09 -8.72
C TYR A 64 -3.79 2.05 -7.68
N VAL A 65 -2.47 1.91 -7.51
CA VAL A 65 -1.84 1.17 -6.41
C VAL A 65 -0.92 2.12 -5.66
N LEU A 66 -1.10 2.24 -4.35
CA LEU A 66 -0.19 2.97 -3.47
C LEU A 66 0.78 2.00 -2.80
N TYR A 67 2.07 2.13 -3.11
CA TYR A 67 3.13 1.47 -2.38
C TYR A 67 3.61 2.35 -1.24
N SER A 68 3.87 1.76 -0.08
CA SER A 68 4.49 2.44 1.05
C SER A 68 5.56 1.54 1.67
N VAL A 69 6.75 2.11 1.88
CA VAL A 69 7.87 1.43 2.54
C VAL A 69 8.33 2.30 3.70
N VAL A 70 8.48 1.71 4.88
CA VAL A 70 9.07 2.39 6.03
C VAL A 70 10.47 1.87 6.27
N THR A 71 11.43 2.77 6.30
CA THR A 71 12.86 2.51 6.54
C THR A 71 13.34 3.25 7.79
N GLY A 72 14.57 2.93 8.25
CA GLY A 72 15.18 3.57 9.42
C GLY A 72 14.98 2.84 10.75
N THR A 73 15.42 3.50 11.82
CA THR A 73 15.31 3.05 13.22
C THR A 73 14.17 3.78 13.93
N ARG A 74 13.77 3.35 15.13
CA ARG A 74 12.65 3.95 15.89
C ARG A 74 12.71 5.48 15.93
N ASP A 75 13.89 6.04 16.17
CA ASP A 75 14.08 7.48 16.39
C ASP A 75 14.22 8.30 15.08
N ALA A 76 14.35 7.62 13.93
CA ALA A 76 14.57 8.25 12.63
C ALA A 76 13.90 7.45 11.50
N ARG A 77 12.61 7.13 11.66
CA ARG A 77 11.84 6.43 10.61
C ARG A 77 11.49 7.37 9.47
N GLN A 78 11.61 6.86 8.25
CA GLN A 78 11.16 7.53 7.04
C GLN A 78 10.17 6.63 6.30
N MET A 79 9.06 7.19 5.84
CA MET A 79 8.14 6.54 4.94
C MET A 79 8.33 7.10 3.54
N GLU A 80 8.51 6.19 2.59
CA GLU A 80 8.49 6.49 1.17
C GLU A 80 7.22 5.91 0.56
N MET A 81 6.54 6.69 -0.26
CA MET A 81 5.31 6.31 -0.92
C MET A 81 5.39 6.55 -2.43
N GLN A 82 4.74 5.68 -3.20
CA GLN A 82 4.65 5.76 -4.65
C GLN A 82 3.25 5.37 -5.11
N LEU A 83 2.60 6.25 -5.87
CA LEU A 83 1.31 5.99 -6.50
C LEU A 83 1.55 5.55 -7.95
N MET A 84 1.14 4.33 -8.25
CA MET A 84 1.23 3.73 -9.58
C MET A 84 -0.13 3.75 -10.27
N SER A 85 -0.18 4.18 -11.53
CA SER A 85 -1.35 4.00 -12.38
C SER A 85 -1.46 2.55 -12.84
N VAL A 86 -2.63 1.93 -12.69
CA VAL A 86 -2.87 0.53 -13.07
C VAL A 86 -2.97 0.36 -14.59
N SER A 87 -3.39 1.39 -15.31
CA SER A 87 -3.53 1.36 -16.76
C SER A 87 -2.16 1.34 -17.46
N SER A 88 -1.25 2.23 -17.07
CA SER A 88 0.10 2.34 -17.68
C SER A 88 1.18 1.58 -16.92
N GLY A 89 1.00 1.31 -15.63
CA GLY A 89 2.05 0.76 -14.74
C GLY A 89 3.10 1.78 -14.32
N GLU A 90 2.90 3.07 -14.60
CA GLU A 90 3.84 4.14 -14.28
C GLU A 90 3.60 4.71 -12.89
N ILE A 91 4.67 5.18 -12.24
CA ILE A 91 4.59 5.95 -11.00
C ILE A 91 4.25 7.39 -11.36
N ILE A 92 3.05 7.83 -11.00
CA ILE A 92 2.54 9.18 -11.30
C ILE A 92 2.73 10.17 -10.15
N TRP A 93 3.00 9.64 -8.95
CA TRP A 93 3.32 10.44 -7.77
C TRP A 93 4.24 9.67 -6.84
N SER A 94 5.10 10.40 -6.14
CA SER A 94 5.91 9.85 -5.05
C SER A 94 6.05 10.88 -3.94
N GLY A 95 6.16 10.41 -2.70
CA GLY A 95 6.29 11.25 -1.52
C GLY A 95 7.20 10.60 -0.49
N LYS A 96 7.82 11.43 0.34
CA LYS A 96 8.61 10.98 1.49
C LYS A 96 8.26 11.80 2.72
N GLY A 97 8.28 11.19 3.89
CA GLY A 97 8.00 11.88 5.14
C GLY A 97 8.56 11.16 6.36
N ALA A 98 8.86 11.92 7.40
CA ALA A 98 9.24 11.36 8.69
C ALA A 98 8.04 10.68 9.36
N VAL A 99 8.27 9.52 9.98
CA VAL A 99 7.27 8.82 10.78
C VAL A 99 7.62 8.96 12.25
N LEU A 100 6.78 9.65 13.00
CA LEU A 100 6.92 9.81 14.45
C LEU A 100 6.03 8.77 15.14
N GLU A 101 6.51 8.13 16.22
CA GLU A 101 5.63 7.37 17.12
C GLU A 101 4.74 8.35 17.90
N GLN A 102 3.44 8.06 17.96
CA GLN A 102 2.48 8.74 18.86
C GLN A 102 2.48 8.08 20.22
#